data_AF-A0A3M1S712-F1
#
_entry.id   AF-A0A3M1S712-F1
#
_cell.length_a   1.000
_cell.length_b   1.000
_cell.length_c   1.000
_cell.angle_alpha   90.00
_cell.angle_beta   90.00
_cell.angle_gamma   90.00
#
_symmetry.space_group_name_H-M   'P 1'
#
loop_
_entity.id
_entity.type
_entity.pdbx_description
1 polymer ?
#
loop_
_entity_poly.entity_id
_entity_poly.type
_entity_poly.pdbx_seq_one_letter_code
_entity_poly.pdbx_strand_id
1 'polypeptide(L)'
;MPEPKDSIGRQQQIRQEDSVAIDQQIARLEEDIRRLKIDFDVYFNGGSKRAPHEARGRVEAQIKKLSDNRSLNYAQRYLLTSIISRYHSYRELWRRIMKERNEPFF
;
A
#
# COMPACT_ATOMS: atom_id res chain seq x y z
N MET A 1 12.19 48.39 -2.07
CA MET A 1 11.70 47.33 -2.97
C MET A 1 12.62 46.13 -2.84
N PRO A 2 12.20 44.99 -2.25
CA PRO A 2 12.99 43.76 -2.29
C PRO A 2 12.65 42.94 -3.55
N GLU A 3 13.66 42.29 -4.13
CA GLU A 3 13.61 41.58 -5.42
C GLU A 3 12.91 40.21 -5.38
N PRO A 4 12.25 39.78 -6.48
CA PRO A 4 11.53 38.50 -6.58
C PRO A 4 12.44 37.35 -7.07
N LYS A 5 13.34 36.84 -6.22
CA LYS A 5 14.25 35.71 -6.58
C LYS A 5 14.06 34.43 -5.75
N ASP A 6 13.35 34.48 -4.62
CA ASP A 6 13.19 33.34 -3.68
C ASP A 6 12.04 32.36 -3.99
N SER A 7 11.36 32.52 -5.13
CA SER A 7 10.16 31.73 -5.47
C SER A 7 10.51 30.33 -6.00
N ILE A 8 11.62 30.22 -6.72
CA ILE A 8 12.03 29.01 -7.45
C ILE A 8 12.55 27.94 -6.49
N GLY A 9 13.37 28.34 -5.50
CA GLY A 9 13.89 27.42 -4.47
C GLY A 9 12.79 26.83 -3.59
N ARG A 10 11.79 27.64 -3.21
CA ARG A 10 10.63 27.17 -2.44
C ARG A 10 9.79 26.15 -3.21
N GLN A 11 9.56 26.36 -4.51
CA GLN A 11 8.84 25.37 -5.33
C GLN A 11 9.60 24.06 -5.51
N GLN A 12 10.92 24.10 -5.64
CA GLN A 12 11.73 22.88 -5.70
C GLN A 12 11.69 22.11 -4.38
N GLN A 13 11.76 22.80 -3.25
CA GLN A 13 11.69 22.19 -1.93
C GLN A 13 10.33 21.49 -1.71
N ILE A 14 9.21 22.15 -2.03
CA ILE A 14 7.87 21.55 -1.90
C ILE A 14 7.76 20.26 -2.74
N ARG A 15 8.26 20.26 -3.97
CA ARG A 15 8.23 19.08 -4.84
C ARG A 15 9.06 17.92 -4.28
N GLN A 16 10.20 18.23 -3.66
CA GLN A 16 11.03 17.21 -3.01
C GLN A 16 10.34 16.65 -1.77
N GLU A 17 9.75 17.50 -0.94
CA GLU A 17 8.97 17.10 0.25
C GLU A 17 7.78 16.21 -0.14
N ASP A 18 7.04 16.57 -1.19
CA ASP A 18 5.95 15.76 -1.74
C ASP A 18 6.44 14.39 -2.21
N SER A 19 7.59 14.35 -2.91
CA SER A 19 8.19 13.08 -3.34
C SER A 19 8.55 12.20 -2.15
N VAL A 20 9.21 12.75 -1.13
CA VAL A 20 9.57 12.00 0.09
C VAL A 20 8.33 11.50 0.83
N ALA A 21 7.28 12.32 0.91
CA ALA A 21 6.01 11.92 1.53
C ALA A 21 5.33 10.77 0.78
N ILE A 22 5.43 10.73 -0.55
CA ILE A 22 4.93 9.63 -1.37
C ILE A 22 5.76 8.37 -1.13
N ASP A 23 7.09 8.46 -1.09
CA ASP A 23 7.98 7.33 -0.83
C ASP A 23 7.67 6.68 0.52
N GLN A 24 7.44 7.50 1.56
CA GLN A 24 7.02 7.01 2.87
C GLN A 24 5.65 6.33 2.85
N GLN A 25 4.70 6.83 2.07
CA GLN A 25 3.39 6.19 1.93
C GLN A 25 3.49 4.83 1.24
N ILE A 26 4.33 4.71 0.21
CA ILE A 26 4.58 3.44 -0.48
C ILE A 26 5.26 2.44 0.47
N ALA A 27 6.25 2.89 1.25
CA ALA A 27 6.92 2.05 2.23
C ALA A 27 5.98 1.55 3.34
N ARG A 28 5.08 2.42 3.83
CA ARG A 28 4.04 2.04 4.79
C ARG A 28 3.08 1.00 4.21
N LEU A 29 2.62 1.20 2.98
CA LEU A 29 1.76 0.23 2.30
C LEU A 29 2.43 -1.15 2.18
N GLU A 30 3.73 -1.19 1.89
CA GLU A 30 4.47 -2.45 1.83
C GLU A 30 4.54 -3.17 3.18
N GLU A 31 4.77 -2.44 4.27
CA GLU A 31 4.73 -2.99 5.63
C GLU A 31 3.32 -3.48 5.99
N ASP A 32 2.28 -2.69 5.68
CA ASP A 32 0.89 -3.06 5.92
C ASP A 32 0.51 -4.37 5.19
N ILE A 33 0.99 -4.55 3.94
CA ILE A 33 0.81 -5.80 3.18
C ILE A 33 1.57 -6.97 3.83
N ARG A 34 2.81 -6.76 4.29
CA ARG A 34 3.57 -7.81 5.00
C ARG A 34 2.88 -8.24 6.28
N ARG A 35 2.38 -7.27 7.07
CA ARG A 35 1.61 -7.53 8.28
C ARG A 35 0.32 -8.27 7.99
N LEU A 36 -0.43 -7.85 6.95
CA LEU A 36 -1.65 -8.52 6.54
C LEU A 36 -1.41 -9.99 6.18
N LYS A 37 -0.29 -10.30 5.51
CA LYS A 37 0.10 -11.70 5.25
C LYS A 37 0.30 -12.48 6.54
N ILE A 38 1.03 -11.92 7.50
CA ILE A 38 1.24 -12.56 8.81
C ILE A 38 -0.10 -12.80 9.50
N ASP A 39 -1.00 -11.82 9.51
CA ASP A 39 -2.31 -11.94 10.14
C ASP A 39 -3.15 -13.06 9.49
N PHE A 40 -3.11 -13.19 8.16
CA PHE A 40 -3.75 -14.31 7.45
C PHE A 40 -3.08 -15.65 7.75
N ASP A 41 -1.75 -15.70 7.81
CA ASP A 41 -1.03 -16.93 8.17
C ASP A 41 -1.40 -17.37 9.60
N VAL A 42 -1.47 -16.44 10.56
CA VAL A 42 -1.93 -16.72 11.94
C VAL A 42 -3.37 -17.22 11.95
N TYR A 43 -4.25 -16.61 11.16
CA TYR A 43 -5.64 -17.05 11.02
C TYR A 43 -5.73 -18.48 10.48
N PHE A 44 -5.03 -18.80 9.38
CA PHE A 44 -5.08 -20.13 8.77
C PHE A 44 -4.49 -21.23 9.66
N ASN A 45 -3.46 -20.90 10.44
CA ASN A 45 -2.88 -21.79 11.45
C ASN A 45 -3.74 -21.90 12.73
N GLY A 46 -4.89 -21.23 12.82
CA GLY A 46 -5.79 -21.30 13.96
C GLY A 46 -5.39 -20.43 15.16
N GLY A 47 -4.38 -19.58 15.01
CA GLY A 47 -3.94 -18.62 16.04
C GLY A 47 -4.88 -17.41 16.20
N SER A 48 -5.77 -17.18 15.24
CA SER A 48 -6.88 -16.22 15.34
C SER A 48 -8.20 -16.88 14.94
N LYS A 49 -9.29 -16.54 15.63
CA LYS A 49 -10.64 -16.99 15.31
C LYS A 49 -11.33 -16.17 14.20
N ARG A 50 -10.75 -15.03 13.82
CA ARG A 50 -11.34 -14.10 12.85
C ARG A 50 -10.32 -13.74 11.76
N ALA A 51 -10.77 -13.78 10.52
CA ALA A 51 -9.98 -13.35 9.39
C ALA A 51 -9.76 -11.82 9.42
N PRO A 52 -8.60 -11.32 8.95
CA PRO A 52 -8.23 -9.91 9.06
C PRO A 52 -8.89 -9.02 7.98
N HIS A 53 -10.22 -9.05 7.89
CA HIS A 53 -10.99 -8.32 6.87
C HIS A 53 -10.79 -6.80 6.94
N GLU A 54 -10.76 -6.22 8.15
CA GLU A 54 -10.55 -4.78 8.31
C GLU A 54 -9.15 -4.35 7.84
N ALA A 55 -8.13 -5.13 8.19
CA ALA A 55 -6.76 -4.86 7.75
C ALA A 55 -6.64 -4.97 6.22
N ARG A 56 -7.30 -5.96 5.61
CA ARG A 56 -7.42 -6.07 4.15
C ARG A 56 -8.07 -4.82 3.55
N GLY A 57 -9.21 -4.39 4.09
CA GLY A 57 -9.92 -3.20 3.60
C GLY A 57 -9.08 -1.92 3.68
N ARG A 58 -8.27 -1.76 4.74
CA ARG A 58 -7.32 -0.64 4.86
C ARG A 58 -6.24 -0.66 3.78
N VAL A 59 -5.63 -1.83 3.55
CA VAL A 59 -4.62 -2.01 2.49
C VAL A 59 -5.23 -1.70 1.12
N GLU A 60 -6.43 -2.20 0.82
CA GLU A 60 -7.11 -1.94 -0.46
C GLU A 60 -7.43 -0.46 -0.65
N ALA A 61 -7.86 0.24 0.40
CA ALA A 61 -8.09 1.68 0.36
C ALA A 61 -6.79 2.47 0.11
N GLN A 62 -5.67 2.08 0.74
CA GLN A 62 -4.36 2.69 0.52
C GLN A 62 -3.85 2.44 -0.91
N ILE A 63 -3.97 1.21 -1.41
CA ILE A 63 -3.63 0.86 -2.80
C ILE A 63 -4.40 1.75 -3.77
N LYS A 64 -5.72 1.87 -3.59
CA LYS A 64 -6.56 2.70 -4.45
C LYS A 64 -6.12 4.16 -4.40
N LYS A 65 -5.96 4.73 -3.20
CA LYS A 65 -5.52 6.11 -3.01
C LYS A 65 -4.18 6.41 -3.69
N LEU A 66 -3.20 5.52 -3.56
CA LEU A 66 -1.89 5.69 -4.18
C LEU A 66 -1.93 5.46 -5.70
N SER A 67 -2.75 4.52 -6.18
CA SER A 67 -2.89 4.24 -7.62
C SER A 67 -3.57 5.39 -8.37
N ASP A 68 -4.53 6.05 -7.72
CA ASP A 68 -5.23 7.22 -8.26
C ASP A 68 -4.33 8.48 -8.28
N ASN A 69 -3.18 8.44 -7.58
CA ASN A 69 -2.26 9.57 -7.55
C ASN A 69 -1.48 9.71 -8.89
N ARG A 70 -1.72 10.80 -9.60
CA ARG A 70 -1.06 11.13 -10.87
C ARG A 70 0.32 11.80 -10.70
N SER A 71 0.68 12.24 -9.49
CA SER A 71 1.96 12.91 -9.21
C SER A 71 3.14 11.96 -8.98
N LEU A 72 2.91 10.64 -9.05
CA LEU A 72 3.96 9.63 -8.89
C LEU A 72 5.03 9.75 -9.97
N ASN A 73 6.30 9.77 -9.56
CA ASN A 73 7.41 9.63 -10.49
C ASN A 73 7.53 8.17 -11.00
N TYR A 74 8.40 7.95 -11.98
CA TYR A 74 8.55 6.63 -12.62
C TYR A 74 9.00 5.53 -11.64
N ALA A 75 9.97 5.82 -10.78
CA ALA A 75 10.48 4.87 -9.79
C ALA A 75 9.40 4.49 -8.76
N GLN A 76 8.66 5.49 -8.26
CA GLN A 76 7.55 5.30 -7.34
C GLN A 76 6.43 4.45 -7.97
N ARG A 77 6.06 4.72 -9.22
CA ARG A 77 5.05 3.96 -9.95
C ARG A 77 5.48 2.51 -10.16
N TYR A 78 6.75 2.29 -10.50
CA TYR A 78 7.31 0.95 -10.64
C TYR A 78 7.25 0.18 -9.32
N LEU A 79 7.73 0.79 -8.23
CA LEU A 79 7.71 0.20 -6.90
C LEU A 79 6.28 -0.13 -6.44
N LEU A 80 5.35 0.83 -6.58
CA LEU A 80 3.94 0.65 -6.25
C LEU A 80 3.32 -0.51 -7.04
N THR A 81 3.56 -0.58 -8.34
CA THR A 81 3.07 -1.67 -9.20
C THR A 81 3.58 -3.04 -8.74
N SER A 82 4.86 -3.11 -8.36
CA SER A 82 5.48 -4.34 -7.84
C SER A 82 4.83 -4.80 -6.53
N ILE A 83 4.60 -3.87 -5.61
CA ILE A 83 3.93 -4.13 -4.32
C ILE A 83 2.48 -4.58 -4.53
N ILE A 84 1.72 -3.92 -5.41
CA ILE A 84 0.35 -4.29 -5.75
C ILE A 84 0.28 -5.69 -6.35
N SER A 85 1.21 -6.03 -7.25
CA SER A 85 1.27 -7.35 -7.87
C SER A 85 1.49 -8.45 -6.82
N ARG A 86 2.37 -8.19 -5.84
CA ARG A 86 2.60 -9.09 -4.69
C ARG A 86 1.34 -9.26 -3.83
N TYR A 87 0.64 -8.16 -3.53
CA TYR A 87 -0.63 -8.20 -2.81
C TYR A 87 -1.67 -9.06 -3.56
N HIS A 88 -1.80 -8.92 -4.88
CA HIS A 88 -2.72 -9.73 -5.67
C HIS A 88 -2.39 -11.23 -5.61
N SER A 89 -1.10 -11.59 -5.65
CA SER A 89 -0.68 -12.98 -5.47
C SER A 89 -1.07 -13.53 -4.10
N TYR A 90 -0.88 -12.76 -3.02
CA TYR A 90 -1.31 -13.18 -1.69
C TYR A 90 -2.82 -13.29 -1.57
N ARG A 91 -3.57 -12.34 -2.12
CA ARG A 91 -5.04 -12.35 -2.11
C ARG A 91 -5.60 -13.60 -2.79
N GLU A 92 -5.04 -13.98 -3.93
CA GLU A 92 -5.44 -15.20 -4.65
C GLU A 92 -5.09 -16.47 -3.85
N LEU A 93 -3.93 -16.52 -3.20
CA LEU A 93 -3.56 -17.61 -2.30
C LEU A 93 -4.58 -17.75 -1.15
N TRP A 94 -4.88 -16.66 -0.44
CA TRP A 94 -5.83 -16.67 0.67
C TRP A 94 -7.23 -17.07 0.23
N ARG A 95 -7.67 -16.59 -0.93
CA ARG A 95 -8.96 -16.97 -1.53
C ARG A 95 -9.06 -18.49 -1.75
N ARG A 96 -8.00 -19.12 -2.26
CA ARG A 96 -7.96 -20.58 -2.46
C ARG A 96 -8.06 -21.33 -1.14
N ILE A 97 -7.28 -20.94 -0.15
CA ILE A 97 -7.29 -21.55 1.20
C ILE A 97 -8.67 -21.40 1.85
N MET A 98 -9.30 -20.22 1.77
CA MET A 98 -10.64 -20.01 2.34
C MET A 98 -11.71 -20.85 1.64
N LYS A 99 -11.60 -21.02 0.32
CA LYS A 99 -12.48 -21.91 -0.45
C LYS A 99 -12.35 -23.36 0.01
N GLU A 100 -11.14 -23.86 0.24
CA GLU A 100 -10.90 -25.23 0.75
C GLU A 100 -11.48 -25.43 2.15
N ARG A 101 -11.50 -24.38 2.97
CA ARG A 101 -12.07 -24.38 4.33
C ARG A 101 -13.59 -24.17 4.36
N ASN A 102 -14.23 -24.04 3.19
CA ASN A 102 -15.65 -23.76 3.02
C ASN A 102 -16.09 -22.44 3.70
N GLU A 103 -15.16 -21.49 3.84
CA GLU A 103 -15.38 -20.16 4.42
C GLU A 103 -15.63 -19.14 3.30
N PRO A 104 -16.61 -18.24 3.44
CA PRO A 104 -16.87 -17.22 2.45
C PRO A 104 -15.77 -16.15 2.45
N PHE A 105 -15.19 -15.90 1.28
CA PHE A 105 -14.25 -14.81 1.04
C PHE A 105 -15.03 -13.54 0.69
N PHE A 106 -15.27 -12.65 1.67
CA PHE A 106 -15.87 -11.33 1.46
C PHE A 106 -14.81 -10.22 1.47
#